data_AF-A0A3R7BVK1-F1
#
_entry.id   AF-A0A3R7BVK1-F1
#
_cell.length_a   1.000
_cell.length_b   1.000
_cell.length_c   1.000
_cell.angle_alpha   90.00
_cell.angle_beta   90.00
_cell.angle_gamma   90.00
#
_symmetry.space_group_name_H-M   'P 1'
#
loop_
_entity.id
_entity.type
_entity.pdbx_description
1 polymer ?
#
loop_
_entity_poly.entity_id
_entity_poly.type
_entity_poly.pdbx_seq_one_letter_code
_entity_poly.pdbx_strand_id
1 'polypeptide(L)'
;MKIALHRHLATVSQKNFTHRHARKTVEISFEEYTHNKNEILGKIYRRLFWLACLATTFGLIELVVYIVRCHVIIRSQKSHYEVYSLGHYDNVHDNGRDDDSNESHGDAEVLRGPAAVQFTIDPKKTLQKSAFWDLWKSTEVAGSFSCTFHNKPPTLAEVTKHLNARGFHVVSSNTTKDVVEVFLYAHSQADDNLPFLAEFIFVYPRRYFQTTFKCASKDVAGEFVKQFQLHQLMDTDD
;
A
#
# COMPACT_ATOMS: atom_id res chain seq x y z
N MET A 1 -39.42 -73.82 33.48
CA MET A 1 -39.15 -72.75 34.47
C MET A 1 -37.75 -72.23 34.19
N LYS A 2 -37.63 -70.91 33.92
CA LYS A 2 -36.39 -70.19 33.55
C LYS A 2 -35.40 -70.15 34.72
N ILE A 3 -34.10 -70.09 34.44
CA ILE A 3 -33.21 -68.94 34.75
C ILE A 3 -31.88 -69.15 34.00
N ALA A 4 -31.53 -68.12 33.23
CA ALA A 4 -30.30 -67.98 32.50
C ALA A 4 -29.24 -67.30 33.39
N LEU A 5 -27.98 -67.74 33.31
CA LEU A 5 -26.84 -67.00 33.84
C LEU A 5 -25.97 -66.55 32.65
N HIS A 6 -26.26 -65.35 32.15
CA HIS A 6 -25.50 -64.71 31.07
C HIS A 6 -24.16 -64.19 31.60
N ARG A 7 -23.08 -64.58 30.91
CA ARG A 7 -21.76 -63.95 31.00
C ARG A 7 -21.89 -62.47 30.58
N HIS A 8 -21.53 -61.55 31.48
CA HIS A 8 -21.31 -60.15 31.16
C HIS A 8 -19.98 -60.01 30.41
N LEU A 9 -20.03 -59.93 29.08
CA LEU A 9 -18.98 -59.30 28.28
C LEU A 9 -19.29 -57.80 28.26
N ALA A 10 -18.41 -57.01 28.84
CA ALA A 10 -18.46 -55.55 28.74
C ALA A 10 -18.19 -55.14 27.28
N THR A 11 -19.25 -54.82 26.55
CA THR A 11 -19.18 -54.15 25.26
C THR A 11 -18.71 -52.71 25.47
N VAL A 12 -17.45 -52.45 25.15
CA VAL A 12 -16.93 -51.10 24.95
C VAL A 12 -17.74 -50.47 23.81
N SER A 13 -18.53 -49.46 24.16
CA SER A 13 -19.29 -48.64 23.22
C SER A 13 -18.32 -47.95 22.26
N GLN A 14 -18.21 -48.46 21.02
CA GLN A 14 -17.63 -47.71 19.91
C GLN A 14 -18.50 -46.48 19.67
N LYS A 15 -18.01 -45.32 20.12
CA LYS A 15 -18.58 -44.03 19.73
C LYS A 15 -18.31 -43.85 18.24
N ASN A 16 -19.37 -43.97 17.44
CA ASN A 16 -19.36 -43.66 16.02
C ASN A 16 -18.81 -42.24 15.82
N PHE A 17 -17.69 -42.15 15.11
CA PHE A 17 -17.11 -40.90 14.66
C PHE A 17 -18.11 -40.25 13.69
N THR A 18 -18.78 -39.20 14.14
CA THR A 18 -19.66 -38.40 13.28
C THR A 18 -18.75 -37.51 12.43
N HIS A 19 -18.55 -37.90 11.17
CA HIS A 19 -17.83 -37.09 10.20
C HIS A 19 -18.68 -35.85 9.89
N ARG A 20 -18.44 -34.73 10.61
CA ARG A 20 -18.97 -33.43 10.19
C ARG A 20 -18.44 -33.14 8.79
N HIS A 21 -19.33 -32.66 7.93
CA HIS A 21 -19.05 -32.35 6.53
C HIS A 21 -17.66 -31.72 6.35
N ALA A 22 -16.74 -32.49 5.77
CA ALA A 22 -15.48 -31.96 5.31
C ALA A 22 -15.79 -30.84 4.31
N ARG A 23 -15.13 -29.70 4.50
CA ARG A 23 -15.18 -28.56 3.58
C ARG A 23 -14.90 -29.12 2.18
N LYS A 24 -15.85 -28.98 1.25
CA LYS A 24 -15.68 -29.37 -0.16
C LYS A 24 -14.39 -28.73 -0.66
N THR A 25 -13.35 -29.54 -0.86
CA THR A 25 -12.19 -29.15 -1.65
C THR A 25 -12.70 -29.08 -3.08
N VAL A 26 -13.03 -27.87 -3.53
CA VAL A 26 -13.32 -27.61 -4.94
C VAL A 26 -11.96 -27.67 -5.63
N GLU A 27 -11.69 -28.79 -6.29
CA GLU A 27 -10.60 -28.89 -7.26
C GLU A 27 -10.96 -27.96 -8.42
N ILE A 28 -10.53 -26.71 -8.32
CA ILE A 28 -10.67 -25.74 -9.41
C ILE A 28 -9.72 -26.22 -10.51
N SER A 29 -10.28 -26.73 -11.60
CA SER A 29 -9.47 -27.12 -12.76
C SER A 29 -8.76 -25.88 -13.31
N PHE A 30 -7.54 -26.06 -13.83
CA PHE A 30 -6.73 -24.95 -14.34
C PHE A 30 -7.45 -24.13 -15.44
N GLU A 31 -8.37 -24.75 -16.17
CA GLU A 31 -9.20 -24.12 -17.21
C GLU A 31 -10.28 -23.18 -16.63
N GLU A 32 -10.83 -23.49 -15.45
CA GLU A 32 -11.80 -22.62 -14.78
C GLU A 32 -11.12 -21.38 -14.17
N TYR A 33 -9.85 -21.52 -13.75
CA TYR A 33 -9.05 -20.41 -13.23
C TYR A 33 -8.65 -19.39 -14.31
N THR A 34 -8.29 -19.85 -15.52
CA THR A 34 -7.93 -18.95 -16.62
C THR A 34 -9.15 -18.23 -17.20
N HIS A 35 -10.30 -18.90 -17.26
CA HIS A 35 -11.56 -18.28 -17.72
C HIS A 35 -12.02 -17.16 -16.78
N ASN A 36 -12.01 -17.39 -15.46
CA ASN A 36 -12.41 -16.37 -14.48
C ASN A 36 -11.44 -15.17 -14.44
N LYS A 37 -10.13 -15.42 -14.61
CA LYS A 37 -9.13 -14.34 -14.67
C LYS A 37 -9.38 -13.38 -15.84
N ASN A 38 -9.73 -13.90 -17.01
CA ASN A 38 -10.00 -13.10 -18.20
C ASN A 38 -11.29 -12.27 -18.05
N GLU A 39 -12.29 -12.77 -17.34
CA GLU A 39 -13.52 -12.03 -17.06
C GLU A 39 -13.27 -10.85 -16.10
N ILE A 40 -12.47 -11.06 -15.06
CA ILE A 40 -12.10 -10.02 -14.10
C ILE A 40 -11.24 -8.94 -14.78
N LEU A 41 -10.25 -9.35 -15.58
CA LEU A 41 -9.41 -8.44 -16.33
C LEU A 41 -10.24 -7.57 -17.29
N GLY A 42 -11.21 -8.17 -18.00
CA GLY A 42 -12.11 -7.45 -18.89
C GLY A 42 -13.05 -6.45 -18.18
N LYS A 43 -13.38 -6.68 -16.90
CA LYS A 43 -14.15 -5.71 -16.09
C LYS A 43 -13.28 -4.52 -15.67
N ILE A 44 -12.01 -4.76 -15.36
CA ILE A 44 -11.05 -3.72 -14.98
C ILE A 44 -10.67 -2.86 -16.20
N TYR A 45 -10.35 -3.47 -17.34
CA TYR A 45 -10.05 -2.75 -18.58
C TYR A 45 -11.19 -1.83 -19.01
N ARG A 46 -12.45 -2.27 -18.90
CA ARG A 46 -13.61 -1.41 -19.19
C ARG A 46 -13.70 -0.19 -18.28
N ARG A 47 -13.39 -0.34 -16.99
CA ARG A 47 -13.39 0.79 -16.04
C ARG A 47 -12.23 1.75 -16.32
N LEU A 48 -11.03 1.22 -16.56
CA LEU A 48 -9.86 2.03 -16.93
C LEU A 48 -10.07 2.78 -18.25
N PHE A 49 -10.71 2.15 -19.24
CA PHE A 49 -11.06 2.79 -20.50
C PHE A 49 -12.01 3.98 -20.29
N TRP A 50 -13.04 3.82 -19.44
CA TRP A 50 -13.95 4.93 -19.11
C TRP A 50 -13.24 6.07 -18.38
N LEU A 51 -12.31 5.77 -17.46
CA LEU A 51 -11.50 6.79 -16.79
C LEU A 51 -10.60 7.55 -17.77
N ALA A 52 -9.97 6.84 -18.72
CA ALA A 52 -9.15 7.46 -19.76
C ALA A 52 -9.97 8.36 -20.70
N CYS A 53 -11.17 7.91 -21.12
CA CYS A 53 -12.10 8.73 -21.88
C CYS A 53 -12.48 10.01 -21.11
N LEU A 54 -12.83 9.86 -19.83
CA LEU A 54 -13.23 10.99 -18.99
C LEU A 54 -12.07 12.00 -18.80
N ALA A 55 -10.86 11.52 -18.52
CA ALA A 55 -9.65 12.36 -18.44
C ALA A 55 -9.39 13.10 -19.76
N THR A 56 -9.54 12.41 -20.90
CA THR A 56 -9.37 13.03 -22.23
C THR A 56 -10.41 14.12 -22.48
N THR A 57 -11.67 13.90 -22.09
CA THR A 57 -12.70 14.94 -22.25
C THR A 57 -12.41 16.17 -21.40
N PHE A 58 -11.94 16.02 -20.16
CA PHE A 58 -11.53 17.16 -19.34
C PHE A 58 -10.36 17.92 -19.95
N GLY A 59 -9.33 17.21 -20.45
CA GLY A 59 -8.21 17.83 -21.13
C GLY A 59 -8.60 18.58 -22.41
N LEU A 60 -9.53 18.04 -23.21
CA LEU A 60 -10.05 18.72 -24.40
C LEU A 60 -10.87 19.96 -24.06
N ILE A 61 -11.69 19.90 -23.00
CA ILE A 61 -12.46 21.06 -22.53
C ILE A 61 -11.50 22.18 -22.09
N GLU A 62 -10.47 21.84 -21.31
CA GLU A 62 -9.46 22.80 -20.87
C GLU A 62 -8.71 23.42 -22.05
N LEU A 63 -8.34 22.60 -23.05
CA LEU A 63 -7.70 23.08 -24.27
C LEU A 63 -8.58 24.06 -25.05
N VAL A 64 -9.87 23.79 -25.18
CA VAL A 64 -10.81 24.70 -25.86
C VAL A 64 -10.94 26.01 -25.09
N VAL A 65 -11.07 25.96 -23.76
CA VAL A 65 -11.12 27.16 -22.90
C VAL A 65 -9.85 27.98 -23.05
N TYR A 66 -8.68 27.32 -23.09
CA TYR A 66 -7.40 27.96 -23.32
C TYR A 66 -7.36 28.67 -24.67
N ILE A 67 -7.77 28.01 -25.76
CA ILE A 67 -7.82 28.61 -27.11
C ILE A 67 -8.75 29.82 -27.12
N VAL A 68 -9.93 29.75 -26.51
CA VAL A 68 -10.88 30.88 -26.44
C VAL A 68 -10.27 32.04 -25.66
N ARG A 69 -9.64 31.79 -24.50
CA ARG A 69 -8.95 32.85 -23.74
C ARG A 69 -7.82 33.49 -24.53
N CYS A 70 -6.97 32.69 -25.16
CA CYS A 70 -5.89 33.19 -26.01
C CYS A 70 -6.45 34.01 -27.18
N HIS A 71 -7.51 33.56 -27.83
CA HIS A 71 -8.13 34.27 -28.94
C HIS A 71 -8.76 35.61 -28.50
N VAL A 72 -9.38 35.66 -27.32
CA VAL A 72 -9.90 36.92 -26.74
C VAL A 72 -8.76 37.89 -26.42
N ILE A 73 -7.67 37.41 -25.83
CA ILE A 73 -6.49 38.23 -25.52
C ILE A 73 -5.85 38.77 -26.81
N ILE A 74 -5.70 37.94 -27.84
CA ILE A 74 -5.17 38.34 -29.15
C ILE A 74 -6.08 39.35 -29.84
N ARG A 75 -7.42 39.18 -29.77
CA ARG A 75 -8.37 40.18 -30.28
C ARG A 75 -8.30 41.50 -29.52
N SER A 76 -8.07 41.47 -28.22
CA SER A 76 -7.92 42.67 -27.39
C SER A 76 -6.63 43.44 -27.74
N GLN A 77 -5.53 42.74 -28.03
CA GLN A 77 -4.29 43.36 -28.53
C GLN A 77 -4.49 44.00 -29.92
N LYS A 78 -5.38 43.43 -30.77
CA LYS A 78 -5.73 43.98 -32.11
C LYS A 78 -6.34 45.36 -32.13
N SER A 79 -7.06 45.73 -31.07
CA SER A 79 -7.55 47.09 -30.92
C SER A 79 -6.49 48.06 -30.40
N HIS A 80 -5.43 47.59 -29.73
CA HIS A 80 -4.38 48.46 -29.21
C HIS A 80 -3.27 48.75 -30.22
N TYR A 81 -2.93 47.84 -31.15
CA TYR A 81 -1.85 48.09 -32.11
C TYR A 81 -2.22 48.98 -33.31
N GLU A 82 -3.50 49.18 -33.63
CA GLU A 82 -3.87 50.22 -34.62
C GLU A 82 -3.76 51.64 -34.06
N VAL A 83 -3.70 51.81 -32.74
CA VAL A 83 -3.59 53.14 -32.10
C VAL A 83 -2.13 53.59 -31.92
N TYR A 84 -1.17 52.67 -31.82
CA TYR A 84 0.24 53.00 -31.60
C TYR A 84 1.08 53.19 -32.88
N SER A 85 0.52 52.96 -34.07
CA SER A 85 1.28 53.04 -35.33
C SER A 85 1.38 54.46 -35.94
N LEU A 86 0.86 55.49 -35.27
CA LEU A 86 0.80 56.86 -35.82
C LEU A 86 1.65 57.90 -35.07
N GLY A 87 2.64 57.49 -34.27
CA GLY A 87 3.37 58.48 -33.47
C GLY A 87 4.71 58.03 -32.91
N HIS A 88 5.69 57.74 -33.76
CA HIS A 88 7.10 58.08 -33.47
C HIS A 88 8.02 57.76 -34.64
N TYR A 89 8.40 58.80 -35.39
CA TYR A 89 9.70 58.85 -36.05
C TYR A 89 10.24 60.24 -35.74
N ASP A 90 11.28 60.34 -34.91
CA ASP A 90 12.45 61.17 -35.19
C ASP A 90 13.59 61.02 -34.15
N ASN A 91 14.78 60.82 -34.71
CA ASN A 91 16.12 61.26 -34.28
C ASN A 91 16.86 60.68 -33.04
N VAL A 92 17.71 59.69 -33.37
CA VAL A 92 19.18 59.58 -33.18
C VAL A 92 19.96 60.71 -32.47
N HIS A 93 20.67 60.37 -31.38
CA HIS A 93 22.06 60.78 -31.01
C HIS A 93 22.51 59.92 -29.81
N ASP A 94 23.45 58.98 -29.93
CA ASP A 94 24.92 59.08 -29.81
C ASP A 94 25.47 59.68 -28.50
N ASN A 95 25.92 58.83 -27.57
CA ASN A 95 27.32 58.74 -27.08
C ASN A 95 27.43 57.91 -25.79
N GLY A 96 28.48 57.09 -25.71
CA GLY A 96 28.72 56.15 -24.61
C GLY A 96 29.37 56.72 -23.35
N ARG A 97 29.50 55.85 -22.33
CA ARG A 97 30.63 55.73 -21.40
C ARG A 97 30.44 54.56 -20.46
N ASP A 98 31.56 53.93 -20.14
CA ASP A 98 31.77 52.90 -19.13
C ASP A 98 31.46 53.41 -17.71
N ASP A 99 30.98 52.53 -16.82
CA ASP A 99 31.58 52.34 -15.49
C ASP A 99 30.93 51.18 -14.70
N ASP A 100 31.80 50.50 -13.97
CA ASP A 100 31.58 49.36 -13.08
C ASP A 100 30.68 49.66 -11.87
N SER A 101 29.86 48.68 -11.46
CA SER A 101 29.61 48.43 -10.03
C SER A 101 29.01 47.04 -9.77
N ASN A 102 29.78 46.30 -8.97
CA ASN A 102 29.58 45.04 -8.28
C ASN A 102 28.46 45.11 -7.21
N GLU A 103 27.65 44.05 -7.06
CA GLU A 103 26.90 43.59 -5.85
C GLU A 103 25.76 42.64 -6.31
N SER A 104 25.35 41.57 -5.66
CA SER A 104 25.76 40.81 -4.48
C SER A 104 25.00 39.48 -4.58
N HIS A 105 25.62 38.38 -4.16
CA HIS A 105 25.03 37.05 -4.09
C HIS A 105 23.75 37.06 -3.23
N GLY A 106 22.59 36.90 -3.87
CA GLY A 106 21.35 36.57 -3.17
C GLY A 106 21.35 35.08 -2.84
N ASP A 107 21.80 34.74 -1.64
CA ASP A 107 21.57 33.44 -1.02
C ASP A 107 20.05 33.24 -0.91
N ALA A 108 19.51 32.42 -1.81
CA ALA A 108 18.17 31.90 -1.69
C ALA A 108 18.15 31.02 -0.44
N GLU A 109 17.67 31.60 0.65
CA GLU A 109 17.25 30.90 1.85
C GLU A 109 16.26 29.82 1.43
N VAL A 110 16.79 28.61 1.25
CA VAL A 110 16.00 27.39 1.05
C VAL A 110 15.21 27.23 2.32
N LEU A 111 13.96 27.70 2.27
CA LEU A 111 12.89 27.37 3.20
C LEU A 111 12.90 25.85 3.41
N ARG A 112 13.63 25.39 4.43
CA ARG A 112 13.45 24.05 4.98
C ARG A 112 12.00 24.03 5.44
N GLY A 113 11.16 23.38 4.66
CA GLY A 113 9.84 22.97 5.12
C GLY A 113 9.97 22.29 6.50
N PRO A 114 8.92 22.35 7.33
CA PRO A 114 8.96 21.79 8.67
C PRO A 114 9.47 20.35 8.56
N ALA A 115 10.55 20.05 9.29
CA ALA A 115 11.14 18.72 9.33
C ALA A 115 10.02 17.72 9.58
N ALA A 116 9.76 16.84 8.60
CA ALA A 116 8.75 15.80 8.74
C ALA A 116 9.10 15.01 10.02
N VAL A 117 8.22 15.06 11.02
CA VAL A 117 8.41 14.33 12.26
C VAL A 117 8.53 12.86 11.89
N GLN A 118 9.73 12.31 12.05
CA GLN A 118 10.04 10.97 11.60
C GLN A 118 9.32 9.97 12.51
N PHE A 119 8.29 9.31 11.96
CA PHE A 119 7.55 8.28 12.67
C PHE A 119 8.50 7.18 13.16
N THR A 120 8.45 6.85 14.45
CA THR A 120 9.37 5.89 15.09
C THR A 120 8.59 4.86 15.90
N ILE A 121 8.97 3.59 15.74
CA ILE A 121 8.38 2.45 16.48
C ILE A 121 9.15 2.26 17.78
N ASP A 122 8.45 1.99 18.89
CA ASP A 122 9.09 1.59 20.16
C ASP A 122 9.44 0.09 20.13
N PRO A 123 10.74 -0.29 20.02
CA PRO A 123 11.15 -1.68 19.95
C PRO A 123 11.00 -2.43 21.28
N LYS A 124 10.76 -1.72 22.40
CA LYS A 124 10.66 -2.33 23.74
C LYS A 124 9.26 -2.85 24.02
N LYS A 125 8.25 -2.41 23.26
CA LYS A 125 6.86 -2.81 23.46
C LYS A 125 6.65 -4.18 22.84
N THR A 126 6.41 -5.15 23.71
CA THR A 126 6.09 -6.53 23.33
C THR A 126 4.67 -6.89 23.76
N LEU A 127 4.05 -7.84 23.08
CA LEU A 127 2.70 -8.29 23.40
C LEU A 127 2.69 -9.81 23.56
N GLN A 128 2.07 -10.30 24.63
CA GLN A 128 1.89 -11.74 24.81
C GLN A 128 0.94 -12.32 23.77
N LYS A 129 1.18 -13.58 23.39
CA LYS A 129 0.40 -14.27 22.36
C LYS A 129 -1.12 -14.31 22.63
N SER A 130 -1.55 -14.49 23.89
CA SER A 130 -2.98 -14.45 24.25
C SER A 130 -3.58 -13.06 24.02
N ALA A 131 -2.94 -12.03 24.58
CA ALA A 131 -3.37 -10.63 24.45
C ALA A 131 -3.40 -10.15 22.99
N PHE A 132 -2.46 -10.64 22.16
CA PHE A 132 -2.47 -10.38 20.72
C PHE A 132 -3.76 -10.86 20.06
N TRP A 133 -4.22 -12.08 20.36
CA TRP A 133 -5.43 -12.60 19.73
C TRP A 133 -6.69 -11.90 20.19
N ASP A 134 -6.74 -11.45 21.44
CA ASP A 134 -7.85 -10.66 21.94
C ASP A 134 -7.90 -9.31 21.23
N LEU A 135 -6.76 -8.63 21.13
CA LEU A 135 -6.64 -7.36 20.42
C LEU A 135 -6.87 -7.49 18.91
N TRP A 136 -6.39 -8.57 18.29
CA TRP A 136 -6.61 -8.87 16.87
C TRP A 136 -8.09 -9.03 16.54
N LYS A 137 -8.86 -9.66 17.43
CA LYS A 137 -10.31 -9.85 17.24
C LYS A 137 -11.09 -8.56 17.44
N SER A 138 -10.68 -7.71 18.39
CA SER A 138 -11.38 -6.45 18.69
C SER A 138 -11.01 -5.31 17.76
N THR A 139 -9.85 -5.37 17.08
CA THR A 139 -9.38 -4.29 16.20
C THR A 139 -9.85 -4.50 14.77
N GLU A 140 -10.31 -3.43 14.13
CA GLU A 140 -10.72 -3.46 12.73
C GLU A 140 -9.55 -3.55 11.75
N VAL A 141 -9.82 -4.07 10.55
CA VAL A 141 -8.84 -4.10 9.47
C VAL A 141 -8.61 -2.67 8.96
N ALA A 142 -7.37 -2.21 9.06
CA ALA A 142 -6.95 -0.93 8.53
C ALA A 142 -6.60 -1.03 7.05
N GLY A 143 -6.03 -2.17 6.63
CA GLY A 143 -5.74 -2.44 5.23
C GLY A 143 -5.08 -3.79 4.99
N SER A 144 -4.82 -4.06 3.71
CA SER A 144 -4.11 -5.24 3.25
C SER A 144 -3.49 -4.98 1.89
N PHE A 145 -2.39 -5.64 1.58
CA PHE A 145 -1.84 -5.67 0.23
C PHE A 145 -1.16 -7.01 -0.03
N SER A 146 -0.89 -7.28 -1.30
CA SER A 146 -0.14 -8.45 -1.72
C SER A 146 0.72 -8.16 -2.93
N CYS A 147 1.77 -8.96 -3.10
CA CYS A 147 2.70 -8.85 -4.21
C CYS A 147 3.32 -10.21 -4.53
N THR A 148 3.81 -10.35 -5.76
CA THR A 148 4.71 -11.42 -6.17
C THR A 148 6.16 -11.00 -5.96
N PHE A 149 7.05 -11.97 -5.74
CA PHE A 149 8.49 -11.73 -5.61
C PHE A 149 9.30 -12.71 -6.45
N HIS A 150 10.49 -12.30 -6.89
CA HIS A 150 11.31 -13.11 -7.82
C HIS A 150 12.47 -13.81 -7.16
N ASN A 151 12.97 -13.25 -6.07
CA ASN A 151 14.12 -13.79 -5.38
C ASN A 151 13.78 -15.08 -4.61
N LYS A 152 14.81 -15.66 -4.00
CA LYS A 152 14.64 -16.83 -3.14
C LYS A 152 13.69 -16.47 -1.99
N PRO A 153 12.67 -17.30 -1.68
CA PRO A 153 11.77 -17.01 -0.59
C PRO A 153 12.51 -16.83 0.74
N PRO A 154 12.24 -15.75 1.49
CA PRO A 154 12.92 -15.49 2.75
C PRO A 154 12.50 -16.51 3.79
N THR A 155 13.45 -17.01 4.56
CA THR A 155 13.20 -17.93 5.68
C THR A 155 12.55 -17.21 6.86
N LEU A 156 11.87 -17.96 7.74
CA LEU A 156 11.30 -17.38 8.98
C LEU A 156 12.35 -16.62 9.80
N ALA A 157 13.60 -17.11 9.85
CA ALA A 157 14.69 -16.48 10.58
C ALA A 157 15.07 -15.12 9.95
N GLU A 158 15.14 -15.03 8.63
CA GLU A 158 15.41 -13.79 7.90
C GLU A 158 14.27 -12.78 8.09
N VAL A 159 13.02 -13.22 7.94
CA VAL A 159 11.81 -12.40 8.18
C VAL A 159 11.82 -11.86 9.62
N THR A 160 12.05 -12.72 10.61
CA THR A 160 12.05 -12.35 12.03
C THR A 160 13.16 -11.36 12.34
N LYS A 161 14.38 -11.61 11.85
CA LYS A 161 15.52 -10.70 12.02
C LYS A 161 15.23 -9.33 11.40
N HIS A 162 14.69 -9.31 10.18
CA HIS A 162 14.35 -8.09 9.45
C HIS A 162 13.32 -7.23 10.20
N LEU A 163 12.29 -7.87 10.75
CA LEU A 163 11.20 -7.19 11.46
C LEU A 163 11.64 -6.68 12.84
N ASN A 164 12.38 -7.49 13.61
CA ASN A 164 12.93 -7.06 14.89
C ASN A 164 13.92 -5.89 14.73
N ALA A 165 14.72 -5.88 13.66
CA ALA A 165 15.63 -4.77 13.36
C ALA A 165 14.91 -3.43 13.10
N ARG A 166 13.61 -3.48 12.78
CA ARG A 166 12.74 -2.31 12.55
C ARG A 166 11.85 -1.97 13.74
N GLY A 167 12.03 -2.67 14.86
CA GLY A 167 11.25 -2.48 16.08
C GLY A 167 9.89 -3.20 16.08
N PHE A 168 9.57 -4.01 15.07
CA PHE A 168 8.39 -4.87 15.13
C PHE A 168 8.67 -6.08 16.01
N HIS A 169 7.75 -6.38 16.91
CA HIS A 169 7.79 -7.59 17.73
C HIS A 169 7.07 -8.74 17.02
N VAL A 170 7.79 -9.82 16.73
CA VAL A 170 7.18 -11.08 16.24
C VAL A 170 6.54 -11.82 17.42
N VAL A 171 5.21 -11.82 17.49
CA VAL A 171 4.43 -12.40 18.59
C VAL A 171 4.29 -13.91 18.45
N SER A 172 4.05 -14.37 17.22
CA SER A 172 3.88 -15.79 16.89
C SER A 172 4.20 -15.99 15.42
N SER A 173 4.60 -17.20 15.08
CA SER A 173 4.75 -17.63 13.69
C SER A 173 4.21 -19.04 13.52
N ASN A 174 3.85 -19.37 12.29
CA ASN A 174 3.52 -20.71 11.86
C ASN A 174 4.30 -21.01 10.59
N THR A 175 4.82 -22.22 10.46
CA THR A 175 5.66 -22.60 9.32
C THR A 175 5.33 -24.01 8.89
N THR A 176 5.03 -24.12 7.61
CA THR A 176 4.90 -25.39 6.90
C THR A 176 5.94 -25.43 5.79
N LYS A 177 5.96 -26.51 5.01
CA LYS A 177 6.89 -26.64 3.87
C LYS A 177 6.73 -25.50 2.84
N ASP A 178 5.49 -25.08 2.61
CA ASP A 178 5.14 -24.19 1.50
C ASP A 178 4.70 -22.79 1.95
N VAL A 179 4.38 -22.63 3.24
CA VAL A 179 3.81 -21.39 3.78
C VAL A 179 4.50 -21.00 5.07
N VAL A 180 4.85 -19.71 5.18
CA VAL A 180 5.25 -19.06 6.44
C VAL A 180 4.26 -17.97 6.78
N GLU A 181 3.73 -18.03 8.00
CA GLU A 181 2.84 -17.02 8.58
C GLU A 181 3.52 -16.38 9.79
N VAL A 182 3.49 -15.06 9.88
CA VAL A 182 4.10 -14.30 10.98
C VAL A 182 3.13 -13.25 11.49
N PHE A 183 2.92 -13.22 12.79
CA PHE A 183 2.04 -12.29 13.49
C PHE A 183 2.89 -11.25 14.23
N LEU A 184 2.62 -9.99 13.96
CA LEU A 184 3.46 -8.86 14.30
C LEU A 184 2.70 -7.87 15.17
N TYR A 185 3.40 -7.32 16.15
CA TYR A 185 2.94 -6.22 16.97
C TYR A 185 3.95 -5.08 16.93
N ALA A 186 3.46 -3.84 16.88
CA ALA A 186 4.27 -2.65 17.03
C ALA A 186 3.49 -1.56 17.74
N HIS A 187 4.25 -0.59 18.25
CA HIS A 187 3.72 0.58 18.91
C HIS A 187 4.45 1.83 18.42
N SER A 188 3.73 2.93 18.23
CA SER A 188 4.38 4.23 18.03
C SER A 188 5.10 4.62 19.31
N GLN A 189 6.30 5.21 19.19
CA GLN A 189 7.01 5.78 20.33
C GLN A 189 6.35 7.09 20.81
N ALA A 190 5.64 7.79 19.94
CA ALA A 190 5.04 9.09 20.24
C ALA A 190 3.66 8.98 20.93
N ASP A 191 2.98 7.86 20.77
CA ASP A 191 1.64 7.62 21.31
C ASP A 191 1.56 6.16 21.76
N ASP A 192 1.32 5.95 23.05
CA ASP A 192 1.23 4.67 23.74
C ASP A 192 -0.17 4.00 23.62
N ASN A 193 -1.13 4.65 22.95
CA ASN A 193 -2.49 4.15 22.71
C ASN A 193 -2.77 3.72 21.25
N LEU A 194 -1.76 3.67 20.39
CA LEU A 194 -1.87 3.25 19.00
C LEU A 194 -1.18 1.91 18.74
N PRO A 195 -1.80 0.77 19.12
CA PRO A 195 -1.28 -0.53 18.77
C PRO A 195 -1.45 -0.78 17.27
N PHE A 196 -0.40 -1.32 16.66
CA PHE A 196 -0.41 -1.79 15.30
C PHE A 196 -0.20 -3.31 15.29
N LEU A 197 -1.05 -4.01 14.53
CA LEU A 197 -0.99 -5.45 14.38
C LEU A 197 -0.89 -5.78 12.90
N ALA A 198 -0.09 -6.79 12.54
CA ALA A 198 -0.03 -7.29 11.18
C ALA A 198 0.13 -8.81 11.11
N GLU A 199 -0.37 -9.38 10.03
CA GLU A 199 -0.16 -10.76 9.63
C GLU A 199 0.59 -10.75 8.30
N PHE A 200 1.70 -11.47 8.23
CA PHE A 200 2.49 -11.69 7.03
C PHE A 200 2.29 -13.14 6.60
N ILE A 201 1.95 -13.36 5.34
CA ILE A 201 1.77 -14.69 4.75
C ILE A 201 2.64 -14.80 3.51
N PHE A 202 3.61 -15.71 3.54
CA PHE A 202 4.45 -16.05 2.40
C PHE A 202 4.02 -17.42 1.87
N VAL A 203 3.72 -17.51 0.57
CA VAL A 203 3.38 -18.76 -0.12
C VAL A 203 4.48 -19.04 -1.15
N TYR A 204 5.43 -19.90 -0.77
CA TYR A 204 6.68 -20.11 -1.50
C TYR A 204 6.51 -20.71 -2.90
N PRO A 205 5.65 -21.73 -3.13
CA PRO A 205 5.45 -22.28 -4.47
C PRO A 205 4.94 -21.24 -5.48
N ARG A 206 4.28 -20.19 -4.99
CA ARG A 206 3.72 -19.11 -5.81
C ARG A 206 4.56 -17.83 -5.78
N ARG A 207 5.64 -17.82 -5.01
CA ARG A 207 6.43 -16.64 -4.65
C ARG A 207 5.54 -15.42 -4.39
N TYR A 208 4.57 -15.64 -3.50
CA TYR A 208 3.52 -14.68 -3.22
C TYR A 208 3.60 -14.26 -1.76
N PHE A 209 3.48 -12.97 -1.54
CA PHE A 209 3.39 -12.36 -0.22
C PHE A 209 2.05 -11.65 -0.08
N GLN A 210 1.42 -11.78 1.08
CA GLN A 210 0.27 -11.01 1.47
C GLN A 210 0.45 -10.52 2.90
N THR A 211 -0.05 -9.32 3.16
CA THR A 211 -0.24 -8.86 4.52
C THR A 211 -1.62 -8.27 4.75
N THR A 212 -2.11 -8.48 5.96
CA THR A 212 -3.26 -7.79 6.52
C THR A 212 -2.84 -7.11 7.81
N PHE A 213 -3.19 -5.84 7.97
CA PHE A 213 -2.84 -5.06 9.15
C PHE A 213 -4.05 -4.36 9.75
N LYS A 214 -4.00 -4.23 11.07
CA LYS A 214 -5.06 -3.70 11.92
C LYS A 214 -4.48 -2.60 12.81
N CYS A 215 -5.21 -1.50 12.88
CA CYS A 215 -4.85 -0.32 13.66
C CYS A 215 -6.13 0.46 13.93
N ALA A 216 -6.22 1.11 15.09
CA ALA A 216 -7.36 1.97 15.42
C ALA A 216 -7.40 3.23 14.53
N SER A 217 -6.23 3.75 14.15
CA SER A 217 -6.11 4.93 13.28
C SER A 217 -5.55 4.54 11.91
N LYS A 218 -6.38 4.68 10.87
CA LYS A 218 -5.99 4.41 9.47
C LYS A 218 -4.96 5.42 8.96
N ASP A 219 -4.99 6.65 9.48
CA ASP A 219 -4.08 7.73 9.07
C ASP A 219 -2.62 7.39 9.43
N VAL A 220 -2.42 6.71 10.56
CA VAL A 220 -1.08 6.31 11.04
C VAL A 220 -0.64 4.96 10.49
N ALA A 221 -1.59 4.12 10.02
CA ALA A 221 -1.28 2.79 9.49
C ALA A 221 -0.27 2.83 8.32
N GLY A 222 -0.36 3.87 7.47
CA GLY A 222 0.59 4.07 6.37
C GLY A 222 2.03 4.26 6.84
N GLU A 223 2.24 4.91 7.99
CA GLU A 223 3.58 5.12 8.55
C GLU A 223 4.20 3.82 9.05
N PHE A 224 3.44 2.95 9.72
CA PHE A 224 3.91 1.61 10.09
C PHE A 224 4.24 0.76 8.85
N VAL A 225 3.39 0.80 7.82
CA VAL A 225 3.60 0.02 6.60
C VAL A 225 4.88 0.44 5.87
N LYS A 226 5.21 1.74 5.83
CA LYS A 226 6.49 2.23 5.28
C LYS A 226 7.70 1.63 6.00
N GLN A 227 7.59 1.38 7.31
CA GLN A 227 8.68 0.78 8.08
C GLN A 227 8.92 -0.69 7.74
N PHE A 228 7.97 -1.41 7.11
CA PHE A 228 8.20 -2.80 6.71
C PHE A 228 9.39 -2.96 5.77
N GLN A 229 9.62 -1.99 4.87
CA GLN A 229 10.71 -1.98 3.88
C GLN A 229 10.94 -3.35 3.22
N LEU A 230 9.86 -3.93 2.68
CA LEU A 230 9.86 -5.29 2.13
C LEU A 230 10.84 -5.46 0.95
N HIS A 231 11.19 -4.39 0.25
CA HIS A 231 12.19 -4.39 -0.82
C HIS A 231 13.58 -4.88 -0.35
N GLN A 232 13.91 -4.81 0.95
CA GLN A 232 15.17 -5.37 1.47
C GLN A 232 15.09 -6.87 1.78
N LEU A 233 13.87 -7.42 1.77
CA LEU A 233 13.60 -8.82 2.05
C LEU A 233 13.24 -9.57 0.75
N MET A 234 12.60 -8.90 -0.19
CA MET A 234 12.03 -9.45 -1.41
C MET A 234 12.16 -8.47 -2.58
N ASP A 235 12.55 -8.98 -3.74
CA ASP A 235 12.51 -8.23 -5.00
C ASP A 235 11.12 -8.41 -5.63
N THR A 236 10.34 -7.32 -5.67
CA THR A 236 8.98 -7.29 -6.22
C THR A 236 8.96 -6.76 -7.65
N ASP A 237 7.92 -7.09 -8.42
CA ASP A 237 7.62 -6.40 -9.67
C ASP A 237 7.26 -4.93 -9.36
N ASP A 238 7.92 -3.97 -10.04
CA ASP A 238 7.59 -2.54 -10.01
C ASP A 238 6.22 -2.25 -10.67
#